data_AF-A0A924NL62-F1
#
_entry.id   AF-A0A924NL62-F1
#
_cell.length_a   1.000
_cell.length_b   1.000
_cell.length_c   1.000
_cell.angle_alpha   90.00
_cell.angle_beta   90.00
_cell.angle_gamma   90.00
#
_symmetry.space_group_name_H-M   'P 1'
#
loop_
_entity.id
_entity.type
_entity.pdbx_description
1 polymer ?
#
loop_
_entity_poly.entity_id
_entity_poly.type
_entity_poly.pdbx_seq_one_letter_code
_entity_poly.pdbx_strand_id
1 'polypeptide(L)'
;AGANNDSRTNRVLMTVYGTRGAGLESATLDGQPLPPGVVRGGQPVLRPGTEAGLPLWDLTLDLAPGVERVLVLNLVEPTAPGAARVPVQALAKDQALVVQVPTCG
;
A
#
# COMPACT_ATOMS: atom_id res chain seq x y z
N ALA A 1 15.53 24.81 27.87
CA ALA A 1 14.90 24.80 26.53
C ALA A 1 14.49 23.36 26.23
N GLY A 2 13.20 23.06 26.27
CA GLY A 2 12.69 21.72 25.95
C GLY A 2 12.73 21.52 24.44
N ALA A 3 13.39 20.47 23.97
CA ALA A 3 13.29 20.07 22.59
C ALA A 3 11.84 19.63 22.33
N ASN A 4 11.11 20.38 21.49
CA ASN A 4 9.85 19.90 20.95
C ASN A 4 10.16 18.68 20.07
N ASN A 5 9.93 17.48 20.62
CA ASN A 5 10.03 16.19 19.93
C ASN A 5 8.87 15.94 18.95
N ASP A 6 8.22 17.00 18.45
CA ASP A 6 7.15 16.91 17.48
C ASP A 6 7.74 16.50 16.13
N SER A 7 7.84 15.21 15.87
CA SER A 7 7.92 14.69 14.51
C SER A 7 6.59 15.00 13.83
N ARG A 8 6.50 16.16 13.19
CA ARG A 8 5.28 16.63 12.48
C ARG A 8 4.99 15.84 11.20
N THR A 9 5.86 14.89 10.86
CA THR A 9 5.78 14.07 9.65
C THR A 9 6.00 12.61 10.05
N ASN A 10 4.94 11.80 10.12
CA ASN A 10 5.12 10.36 10.13
C ASN A 10 5.33 9.91 8.68
N ARG A 11 6.32 9.05 8.43
CA ARG A 11 6.49 8.43 7.11
C ARG A 11 6.00 7.00 7.18
N VAL A 12 5.15 6.61 6.24
CA VAL A 12 4.64 5.24 6.13
C VAL A 12 5.31 4.60 4.92
N LEU A 13 5.91 3.44 5.16
CA LEU A 13 6.25 2.48 4.11
C LEU A 13 5.18 1.40 4.13
N MET A 14 4.59 1.14 2.96
CA MET A 14 3.67 0.04 2.76
C MET A 14 4.16 -0.80 1.59
N THR A 15 4.13 -2.11 1.79
CA THR A 15 4.43 -3.11 0.77
C THR A 15 3.21 -4.02 0.66
N VAL A 16 2.64 -4.11 -0.53
CA VAL A 16 1.53 -5.02 -0.82
C VAL A 16 2.05 -6.17 -1.67
N TYR A 17 1.93 -7.40 -1.17
CA TYR A 17 2.25 -8.62 -1.92
C TYR A 17 1.00 -9.14 -2.62
N GLY A 18 1.12 -9.43 -3.92
CA GLY A 18 0.10 -10.13 -4.68
C GLY A 18 0.35 -11.64 -4.73
N THR A 19 -0.65 -12.40 -5.17
CA THR A 19 -0.47 -13.82 -5.48
C THR A 19 0.44 -14.03 -6.71
N ARG A 20 0.98 -15.24 -6.89
CA ARG A 20 1.79 -15.56 -8.08
C ARG A 20 0.96 -15.36 -9.35
N GLY A 21 1.44 -14.51 -10.26
CA GLY A 21 0.73 -14.17 -11.50
C GLY A 21 -0.25 -13.00 -11.35
N ALA A 22 -0.36 -12.39 -10.17
CA ALA A 22 -1.14 -11.18 -10.00
C ALA A 22 -0.54 -10.00 -10.79
N GLY A 23 -1.43 -9.20 -11.39
CA GLY A 23 -1.10 -7.96 -12.07
C GLY A 23 -1.79 -6.76 -11.42
N LEU A 24 -1.19 -5.59 -11.54
CA LEU A 24 -1.81 -4.32 -11.14
C LEU A 24 -2.42 -3.67 -12.38
N GLU A 25 -3.74 -3.45 -12.36
CA GLU A 25 -4.44 -2.72 -13.42
C GLU A 25 -4.36 -1.22 -13.22
N SER A 26 -4.59 -0.76 -11.99
CA SER A 26 -4.55 0.66 -11.64
C SER A 26 -4.31 0.88 -10.15
N ALA A 27 -3.81 2.06 -9.82
CA ALA A 27 -3.61 2.51 -8.46
C ALA A 27 -4.01 3.98 -8.33
N THR A 28 -4.63 4.33 -7.21
CA THR A 28 -4.93 5.74 -6.87
C THR A 28 -4.61 6.04 -5.42
N LEU A 29 -4.09 7.24 -5.16
CA LEU A 29 -3.93 7.80 -3.82
C LEU A 29 -4.82 9.02 -3.70
N ASP A 30 -5.78 8.98 -2.78
CA ASP A 30 -6.80 10.02 -2.58
C ASP A 30 -7.54 10.37 -3.88
N GLY A 31 -7.85 9.34 -4.67
CA GLY A 31 -8.50 9.46 -5.98
C GLY A 31 -7.61 9.96 -7.11
N GLN A 32 -6.36 10.33 -6.85
CA GLN A 32 -5.40 10.70 -7.89
C GLN A 32 -4.65 9.47 -8.41
N PRO A 33 -4.53 9.28 -9.73
CA PRO A 33 -3.76 8.18 -10.30
C PRO A 33 -2.33 8.16 -9.76
N LEU A 34 -1.89 6.98 -9.31
CA LEU A 34 -0.50 6.69 -9.02
C LEU A 34 0.09 5.95 -10.22
N PRO A 35 0.72 6.65 -11.17
CA PRO A 35 1.35 5.98 -12.30
C PRO A 35 2.48 5.07 -11.79
N PRO A 36 2.60 3.83 -12.31
CA PRO A 36 3.78 3.00 -12.07
C PRO A 36 5.00 3.70 -12.69
N GLY A 37 6.10 3.87 -11.96
CA GLY A 37 7.30 4.49 -12.55
C GLY A 37 8.28 5.17 -11.59
N VAL A 38 9.07 6.10 -12.13
CA VAL A 38 10.19 6.78 -11.45
C VAL A 38 9.74 8.11 -10.83
N VAL A 39 10.20 8.37 -9.60
CA VAL A 39 9.98 9.60 -8.84
C VAL A 39 10.39 10.85 -9.62
N ARG A 40 9.46 11.79 -9.81
CA ARG A 40 9.79 13.20 -10.09
C ARG A 40 9.20 14.07 -8.98
N GLY A 41 10.07 14.86 -8.34
CA GLY A 41 9.63 15.96 -7.45
C GLY A 41 8.99 15.55 -6.11
N GLY A 42 9.34 14.39 -5.54
CA GLY A 42 8.88 14.01 -4.19
C GLY A 42 7.43 13.54 -4.10
N GLN A 43 6.76 13.34 -5.23
CA GLN A 43 5.42 12.75 -5.26
C GLN A 43 5.45 11.28 -4.82
N PRO A 44 4.40 10.78 -4.14
CA PRO A 44 4.26 9.36 -3.85
C PRO A 44 4.24 8.56 -5.14
N VAL A 45 5.01 7.47 -5.17
CA VAL A 45 5.13 6.59 -6.34
C VAL A 45 4.98 5.16 -5.88
N LEU A 46 4.19 4.41 -6.63
CA LEU A 46 4.05 2.98 -6.46
C LEU A 46 5.14 2.26 -7.26
N ARG A 47 6.04 1.58 -6.56
CA ARG A 47 7.20 0.90 -7.15
C ARG A 47 6.90 -0.59 -7.26
N PRO A 48 6.77 -1.14 -8.47
CA PRO A 48 6.60 -2.58 -8.64
C PRO A 48 7.91 -3.33 -8.35
N GLY A 49 7.79 -4.54 -7.83
CA GLY A 49 8.91 -5.42 -7.54
C GLY A 49 8.49 -6.90 -7.56
N THR A 50 9.43 -7.77 -7.22
CA THR A 50 9.18 -9.20 -7.08
C THR A 50 10.07 -9.76 -5.97
N GLU A 51 9.49 -10.58 -5.11
CA GLU A 51 10.22 -11.26 -4.03
C GLU A 51 9.73 -12.71 -3.93
N ALA A 52 10.67 -13.68 -3.93
CA ALA A 52 10.36 -15.11 -3.91
C ALA A 52 9.30 -15.57 -4.95
N GLY A 53 9.23 -14.87 -6.08
CA GLY A 53 8.28 -15.12 -7.17
C GLY A 53 6.87 -14.53 -6.96
N LEU A 54 6.66 -13.76 -5.90
CA LEU A 54 5.44 -12.98 -5.68
C LEU A 54 5.65 -11.54 -6.20
N PRO A 55 4.71 -10.98 -6.97
CA PRO A 55 4.73 -9.56 -7.29
C PRO A 55 4.49 -8.75 -6.01
N LEU A 56 5.14 -7.60 -5.91
CA LEU A 56 4.90 -6.65 -4.83
C LEU A 56 4.83 -5.21 -5.34
N TRP A 57 4.19 -4.34 -4.56
CA TRP A 57 4.10 -2.91 -4.83
C TRP A 57 4.42 -2.10 -3.58
N ASP A 58 5.50 -1.32 -3.66
CA ASP A 58 5.98 -0.48 -2.57
C ASP A 58 5.51 0.96 -2.72
N LEU A 59 4.93 1.51 -1.65
CA LEU A 59 4.59 2.92 -1.54
C LEU A 59 5.25 3.50 -0.31
N THR A 60 5.88 4.67 -0.47
CA THR A 60 6.34 5.46 0.67
C THR A 60 5.65 6.81 0.61
N LEU A 61 4.97 7.19 1.70
CA LEU A 61 4.20 8.43 1.78
C LEU A 61 4.43 9.13 3.11
N ASP A 62 4.39 10.46 3.09
CA ASP A 62 4.32 11.26 4.30
C ASP A 62 2.87 11.35 4.76
N LEU A 63 2.63 10.98 6.01
CA LEU A 63 1.35 10.93 6.69
C LEU A 63 1.42 11.88 7.90
N ALA A 64 0.88 13.09 7.74
CA ALA A 64 0.80 14.03 8.84
C ALA A 64 -0.17 13.52 9.93
N PRO A 65 0.06 13.85 11.22
CA PRO A 65 -0.85 13.48 12.29
C PRO A 65 -2.29 13.95 12.02
N GLY A 66 -3.27 13.06 12.23
CA GLY A 66 -4.69 13.36 12.01
C GLY A 66 -5.14 13.39 10.55
N VAL A 67 -4.27 13.09 9.60
CA VAL A 67 -4.62 12.99 8.17
C VAL A 67 -4.92 11.54 7.82
N GLU A 68 -6.07 11.32 7.19
CA GLU A 68 -6.42 10.06 6.54
C GLU A 68 -5.95 10.08 5.08
N ARG A 69 -5.42 8.96 4.59
CA ARG A 69 -5.00 8.76 3.20
C ARG A 69 -5.61 7.47 2.69
N VAL A 70 -6.10 7.48 1.45
CA VAL A 70 -6.77 6.32 0.85
C VAL A 70 -5.96 5.82 -0.33
N LEU A 71 -5.32 4.67 -0.19
CA LEU A 71 -4.74 3.93 -1.31
C LEU A 71 -5.74 2.90 -1.83
N VAL A 72 -6.01 2.94 -3.13
CA VAL A 72 -6.78 1.92 -3.83
C VAL A 72 -5.88 1.25 -4.85
N LEU A 73 -5.80 -0.08 -4.80
CA LEU A 73 -5.10 -0.92 -5.77
C LEU A 73 -6.12 -1.85 -6.42
N ASN A 74 -6.22 -1.82 -7.75
CA ASN A 74 -7.03 -2.76 -8.50
C ASN A 74 -6.11 -3.84 -9.07
N LEU A 75 -6.24 -5.05 -8.51
CA LEU A 75 -5.41 -6.20 -8.86
C LEU A 75 -6.23 -7.21 -9.67
N VAL A 76 -5.60 -7.79 -10.69
CA VAL A 76 -6.08 -9.00 -11.36
C VAL A 76 -5.27 -10.16 -10.84
N GLU A 77 -5.94 -11.12 -10.22
CA GLU A 77 -5.30 -12.32 -9.69
C GLU A 77 -5.76 -13.57 -10.44
N PRO A 78 -4.89 -14.59 -10.60
CA PRO A 78 -5.32 -15.88 -11.13
C PRO A 78 -6.35 -16.53 -10.22
N THR A 79 -7.32 -17.23 -10.82
CA THR A 79 -8.30 -18.00 -10.07
C THR A 79 -7.61 -19.12 -9.29
N ALA A 80 -7.86 -19.19 -7.99
CA ALA A 80 -7.36 -20.22 -7.11
C ALA A 80 -8.50 -20.76 -6.22
N PRO A 81 -8.47 -22.05 -5.84
CA PRO A 81 -9.44 -22.58 -4.91
C PRO A 81 -9.24 -21.98 -3.51
N GLY A 82 -10.33 -21.51 -2.90
CA GLY A 82 -10.35 -21.02 -1.53
C GLY A 82 -10.78 -19.57 -1.40
N ALA A 83 -11.11 -19.17 -0.16
CA ALA A 83 -11.46 -17.79 0.14
C ALA A 83 -10.23 -16.89 0.05
N ALA A 84 -10.39 -15.70 -0.54
CA ALA A 84 -9.37 -14.69 -0.59
C ALA A 84 -9.02 -14.19 0.83
N ARG A 85 -7.73 -13.93 1.06
CA ARG A 85 -7.18 -13.56 2.37
C ARG A 85 -6.16 -12.45 2.18
N VAL A 86 -6.13 -11.52 3.13
CA VAL A 86 -5.12 -10.45 3.18
C VAL A 86 -4.45 -10.51 4.55
N PRO A 87 -3.33 -11.24 4.67
CA PRO A 87 -2.56 -11.25 5.91
C PRO A 87 -1.95 -9.86 6.13
N VAL A 88 -2.01 -9.38 7.37
CA VAL A 88 -1.47 -8.07 7.76
C VAL A 88 -0.32 -8.31 8.73
N GLN A 89 0.87 -7.82 8.38
CA GLN A 89 2.00 -7.82 9.30
C GLN A 89 1.74 -6.83 10.45
N ALA A 90 2.15 -7.20 11.66
CA ALA A 90 2.03 -6.33 12.83
C ALA A 90 2.65 -4.95 12.56
N LEU A 91 1.87 -3.90 12.83
CA LEU A 91 2.26 -2.52 12.57
C LEU A 91 3.18 -2.02 13.69
N ALA A 92 4.13 -1.16 13.34
CA ALA A 92 5.08 -0.60 14.30
C ALA A 92 4.42 0.36 15.32
N LYS A 93 3.22 0.85 15.00
CA LYS A 93 2.36 1.69 15.86
C LYS A 93 0.91 1.26 15.63
N ASP A 94 0.06 1.45 16.63
CA ASP A 94 -1.37 1.20 16.49
C ASP A 94 -1.95 2.08 15.39
N GLN A 95 -2.59 1.45 14.40
CA GLN A 95 -3.30 2.11 13.31
C GLN A 95 -4.59 1.33 13.05
N ALA A 96 -5.68 2.04 12.80
CA ALA A 96 -6.91 1.41 12.34
C ALA A 96 -6.68 0.89 10.91
N LEU A 97 -6.87 -0.42 10.71
CA LEU A 97 -6.82 -1.04 9.40
C LEU A 97 -8.14 -1.73 9.11
N VAL A 98 -8.75 -1.37 7.98
CA VAL A 98 -9.93 -2.01 7.45
C VAL A 98 -9.54 -2.74 6.17
N VAL A 99 -9.70 -4.06 6.19
CA VAL A 99 -9.50 -4.91 5.02
C VAL A 99 -10.85 -5.49 4.61
N GLN A 100 -11.23 -5.28 3.35
CA GLN A 100 -12.45 -5.85 2.77
C GLN A 100 -12.06 -6.71 1.58
N VAL A 101 -12.53 -7.97 1.58
CA VAL A 101 -12.25 -8.92 0.51
C VAL A 101 -13.58 -9.53 0.06
N PRO A 102 -13.93 -9.47 -1.24
CA PRO A 102 -15.15 -10.08 -1.72
C PRO A 102 -15.09 -11.60 -1.64
N THR A 103 -16.22 -12.25 -1.42
CA THR A 103 -16.35 -13.70 -1.62
C THR A 103 -16.35 -14.01 -3.11
N CYS A 104 -15.28 -14.64 -3.60
CA CYS A 104 -15.23 -15.20 -4.94
C CYS A 104 -16.16 -16.43 -5.00
N GLY A 105 -17.03 -16.48 -6.01
CA GLY A 105 -17.96 -17.58 -6.27
C GLY A 105 -17.58 -18.41 -7.48
#